data_AF-A0A7J9HGS3-F1
#
_entry.id   AF-A0A7J9HGS3-F1
#
_cell.length_a   1.000
_cell.length_b   1.000
_cell.length_c   1.000
_cell.angle_alpha   90.00
_cell.angle_beta   90.00
_cell.angle_gamma   90.00
#
_symmetry.space_group_name_H-M   'P 1'
#
loop_
_entity.id
_entity.type
_entity.pdbx_description
1 polymer ?
#
loop_
_entity_poly.entity_id
_entity_poly.type
_entity_poly.pdbx_seq_one_letter_code
_entity_poly.pdbx_strand_id
1 'polypeptide(L)' 'MQLKQVLANGKKETLNVSVVFILPEGFELAPPDRISLDIKETIRNLSFQNYRPTKKNILV' A
#
# COMPACT_ATOMS: atom_id res chain seq x y z
N MET A 1 2.32 2.97 21.13
CA MET A 1 2.80 4.24 20.52
C MET A 1 2.01 5.39 21.13
N GLN A 2 2.66 6.37 21.75
CA GLN A 2 2.00 7.44 22.53
C GLN A 2 1.91 8.79 21.78
N LEU A 3 2.56 8.91 20.62
CA LEU A 3 2.56 10.12 19.81
C LEU A 3 1.37 10.12 18.84
N LYS A 4 0.52 11.14 18.94
CA LYS A 4 -0.65 11.37 18.07
C LYS A 4 -0.41 12.60 17.20
N GLN A 5 -0.80 12.54 15.93
CA GLN A 5 -0.73 13.67 15.00
C GLN A 5 -1.93 14.62 15.17
N VAL A 6 -1.77 15.89 14.80
CA VAL A 6 -2.88 16.85 14.75
C VAL A 6 -3.54 16.77 13.37
N LEU A 7 -4.84 16.46 13.34
CA LEU A 7 -5.64 16.41 12.12
C LEU A 7 -6.01 17.82 11.63
N ALA A 8 -6.54 17.92 10.40
CA ALA A 8 -6.99 19.18 9.81
C ALA A 8 -8.07 19.93 10.63
N ASN A 9 -8.81 19.22 11.51
CA ASN A 9 -9.79 19.80 12.42
C ASN A 9 -9.21 20.18 13.80
N GLY A 10 -7.89 20.10 13.98
CA GLY A 10 -7.19 20.43 15.23
C GLY A 10 -7.18 19.33 16.29
N LYS A 11 -7.84 18.18 16.08
CA LYS A 11 -7.87 17.06 17.04
C LYS A 11 -6.64 16.15 16.91
N LYS A 12 -6.21 15.54 18.01
CA LYS A 12 -5.08 14.59 18.04
C LYS A 12 -5.54 13.16 17.77
N GLU A 13 -5.06 12.55 16.69
CA GLU A 13 -5.38 11.18 16.30
C GLU A 13 -4.15 10.37 15.82
N THR A 14 -4.36 9.11 15.50
CA THR A 14 -3.32 8.21 14.98
C THR A 14 -2.84 8.65 13.58
N LEU A 15 -1.59 8.32 13.25
CA LEU A 15 -0.98 8.59 11.95
C LEU A 15 -1.42 7.54 10.91
N ASN A 16 -1.82 8.00 9.72
CA ASN A 16 -2.00 7.13 8.57
C ASN A 16 -0.68 6.98 7.81
N VAL A 17 -0.40 5.78 7.28
CA VAL A 17 0.85 5.47 6.57
C VAL A 17 0.53 4.94 5.18
N SER A 18 1.31 5.37 4.19
CA SER A 18 1.32 4.84 2.81
C SER A 18 2.77 4.77 2.34
N VAL A 19 3.06 3.89 1.39
CA VAL A 19 4.40 3.63 0.87
C VAL A 19 4.32 3.58 -0.65
N VAL A 20 5.36 4.11 -1.32
CA VAL A 20 5.51 3.96 -2.77
C VAL A 20 6.53 2.87 -3.05
N PHE A 21 6.14 1.87 -3.82
CA PHE A 21 7.00 0.77 -4.25
C PHE A 21 7.42 1.00 -5.71
N ILE A 22 8.72 1.16 -5.96
CA ILE A 22 9.29 1.34 -7.29
C ILE A 22 10.08 0.09 -7.64
N LEU A 23 9.50 -0.76 -8.48
CA LEU A 23 10.10 -2.01 -8.92
C LEU A 23 10.87 -1.82 -10.23
N PRO A 24 11.85 -2.70 -10.53
CA PRO A 24 12.50 -2.72 -11.84
C PRO A 24 11.50 -2.90 -12.97
N GLU A 25 11.90 -2.52 -14.18
CA GLU A 25 11.08 -2.69 -15.37
C GLU A 25 10.75 -4.19 -15.62
N GLY A 26 9.52 -4.46 -16.04
CA GLY A 26 9.01 -5.83 -16.23
C GLY A 26 8.39 -6.47 -14.98
N PHE A 27 8.55 -5.87 -13.79
CA PHE A 27 7.84 -6.31 -12.59
C PHE A 27 6.46 -5.65 -12.48
N GLU A 28 5.48 -6.42 -12.03
CA GLU A 28 4.12 -5.96 -11.74
C GLU A 28 3.56 -6.71 -10.53
N LEU A 29 2.47 -6.20 -9.96
CA LEU A 29 1.77 -6.88 -8.86
C LEU A 29 1.31 -8.28 -9.30
N ALA A 30 1.58 -9.27 -8.47
CA ALA A 30 1.17 -10.64 -8.76
C ALA A 30 -0.36 -10.75 -8.87
N PRO A 31 -0.90 -11.46 -9.88
CA PRO A 31 -2.33 -11.72 -9.96
C PRO A 31 -2.79 -12.57 -8.77
N PRO A 32 -4.05 -12.42 -8.33
CA PRO A 32 -4.55 -13.04 -7.11
C PRO A 32 -4.43 -14.57 -7.12
N ASP A 33 -4.50 -15.21 -8.28
CA ASP A 33 -4.40 -16.67 -8.40
C ASP A 33 -2.99 -17.21 -8.13
N ARG A 34 -1.96 -16.36 -8.18
CA ARG A 34 -0.55 -16.74 -7.93
C ARG A 34 -0.10 -16.51 -6.49
N ILE A 35 -0.96 -15.94 -5.63
CA ILE A 35 -0.63 -15.63 -4.24
C ILE A 35 -1.13 -16.79 -3.35
N SER A 36 -0.24 -17.33 -2.50
CA SER A 36 -0.60 -18.36 -1.52
C SER A 36 -1.59 -17.84 -0.48
N LEU A 37 -2.33 -18.74 0.17
CA LEU A 37 -3.37 -18.38 1.14
C LEU A 37 -2.82 -17.55 2.32
N ASP A 38 -1.66 -17.95 2.85
CA ASP A 38 -0.97 -17.28 3.96
C ASP A 38 -0.63 -15.81 3.64
N ILE A 39 -0.08 -15.57 2.45
CA ILE A 39 0.25 -14.22 1.99
C ILE A 39 -1.04 -13.42 1.74
N LYS A 40 -2.09 -14.04 1.17
CA LYS A 40 -3.40 -13.40 0.95
C LYS A 40 -4.02 -12.89 2.24
N GLU A 41 -3.94 -13.66 3.33
CA GLU A 41 -4.45 -13.24 4.63
C GLU A 41 -3.68 -12.05 5.19
N THR A 42 -2.35 -12.07 5.04
CA THR A 42 -1.47 -10.98 5.52
C THR A 42 -1.72 -9.67 4.79
N ILE A 43 -1.95 -9.71 3.46
CA ILE A 43 -2.16 -8.52 2.64
C ILE A 43 -3.63 -8.10 2.53
N ARG A 44 -4.56 -8.79 3.19
CA ARG A 44 -6.02 -8.59 3.05
C ARG A 44 -6.47 -7.14 3.28
N ASN A 45 -5.80 -6.43 4.18
CA ASN A 45 -6.14 -5.05 4.56
C ASN A 45 -5.29 -4.01 3.83
N LEU A 46 -4.43 -4.43 2.90
CA LEU A 46 -3.62 -3.54 2.07
C LEU A 46 -4.31 -3.33 0.73
N SER A 47 -4.24 -2.09 0.24
CA SER A 47 -4.69 -1.73 -1.10
C SER A 47 -3.47 -1.36 -1.93
N PHE A 48 -3.42 -1.81 -3.17
CA PHE A 48 -2.37 -1.48 -4.12
C PHE A 48 -2.98 -0.77 -5.31
N GLN A 49 -2.43 0.38 -5.66
CA GLN A 49 -2.83 1.18 -6.80
C GLN A 49 -1.63 1.46 -7.69
N ASN A 50 -1.82 1.35 -9.01
CA ASN A 50 -0.79 1.77 -9.94
C ASN A 50 -0.65 3.29 -9.89
N TYR A 51 0.58 3.79 -9.78
CA TYR A 51 0.85 5.23 -9.79
C TYR A 51 0.39 5.89 -11.10
N ARG A 52 0.48 5.16 -12.23
CA ARG A 52 -0.07 5.56 -13.54
C ARG A 52 -0.61 4.34 -14.29
N PRO A 53 -1.63 4.50 -15.17
CA PRO A 53 -2.17 3.38 -15.95
C PRO A 53 -1.13 2.62 -16.79
N THR A 54 -0.10 3.33 -17.30
CA THR A 54 0.95 2.75 -18.14
C THR A 54 2.15 2.22 -17.36
N LYS A 55 2.29 2.54 -16.06
CA LYS A 55 3.43 2.15 -15.23
C LYS A 55 2.98 1.20 -14.13
N LYS A 56 2.97 -0.09 -14.44
CA LYS A 56 2.57 -1.18 -13.53
C LYS A 56 3.61 -1.55 -12.47
N ASN A 57 4.86 -1.09 -12.65
CA ASN A 57 5.97 -1.34 -11.74
C ASN A 57 6.06 -0.32 -10.58
N ILE A 58 5.18 0.69 -10.57
CA ILE A 58 5.13 1.71 -9.51
C ILE A 58 3.78 1.60 -8.80
N LEU A 59 3.82 1.22 -7.52
CA LEU A 59 2.66 0.94 -6.69
C LEU A 59 2.56 1.93 -5.53
N VAL A 60 1.33 2.29 -5.15
CA VAL A 60 0.96 3.16 -4.02
C VAL A 60 -0.10 2.47 -3.17
#